data_AF-A0A973RXF2-F1
#
_entry.id   AF-A0A973RXF2-F1
#
_cell.length_a   1.000
_cell.length_b   1.000
_cell.length_c   1.000
_cell.angle_alpha   90.00
_cell.angle_beta   90.00
_cell.angle_gamma   90.00
#
_symmetry.space_group_name_H-M   'P 1'
#
loop_
_entity.id
_entity.type
_entity.pdbx_description
1 polymer ?
#
loop_
_entity_poly.entity_id
_entity_poly.type
_entity_poly.pdbx_seq_one_letter_code
_entity_poly.pdbx_strand_id
1 'polypeptide(L)' 'MAIRYSVQAETREECVRGLEQLVQLDLVPVMLPVQVRTDGWMARAVPRPSAPAEEPRQT' A
#
# COMPACT_ATOMS: atom_id res chain seq x y z
N MET A 1 1.74 -2.42 -15.35
CA MET A 1 0.81 -2.81 -14.26
C MET A 1 1.52 -2.59 -12.94
N ALA A 2 0.95 -1.85 -12.00
CA ALA A 2 1.55 -1.70 -10.66
C ALA A 2 1.25 -2.92 -9.80
N ILE A 3 2.27 -3.48 -9.13
CA ILE A 3 2.10 -4.52 -8.13
C ILE A 3 1.28 -3.92 -6.97
N ARG A 4 0.26 -4.66 -6.49
CA ARG A 4 -0.58 -4.24 -5.36
C ARG A 4 -0.38 -5.21 -4.21
N TYR A 5 -0.15 -4.66 -3.03
CA TYR A 5 0.00 -5.40 -1.79
C TYR A 5 -1.28 -5.21 -0.98
N SER A 6 -1.79 -6.28 -0.39
CA SER A 6 -2.99 -6.25 0.45
C SER A 6 -2.66 -6.76 1.83
N VAL A 7 -3.20 -6.10 2.85
CA VAL A 7 -3.19 -6.58 4.25
C VAL A 7 -4.60 -7.00 4.57
N GLN A 8 -4.76 -8.20 5.13
CA GLN A 8 -6.03 -8.70 5.66
C GLN A 8 -5.84 -9.06 7.12
N ALA A 9 -6.85 -8.76 7.94
CA ALA A 9 -6.85 -9.10 9.35
C ALA A 9 -8.27 -9.26 9.89
N GLU A 10 -8.39 -9.86 11.08
CA GLU A 10 -9.67 -10.05 11.78
C GLU A 10 -10.15 -8.73 12.41
N THR A 11 -9.22 -7.92 12.94
CA THR A 11 -9.54 -6.62 13.55
C THR A 11 -9.06 -5.44 12.72
N ARG A 12 -9.68 -4.26 12.95
CA ARG A 12 -9.27 -3.02 12.31
C ARG A 12 -7.84 -2.65 12.70
N GLU A 13 -7.50 -2.82 13.97
CA GLU A 13 -6.21 -2.47 14.57
C GLU A 13 -5.08 -3.30 13.95
N GLU A 14 -5.28 -4.61 13.76
CA GLU A 14 -4.32 -5.46 13.06
C GLU A 14 -4.13 -5.04 11.61
N CYS A 15 -5.22 -4.68 10.92
CA CYS A 15 -5.16 -4.22 9.54
C CYS A 15 -4.39 -2.89 9.44
N VAL A 16 -4.60 -1.96 10.37
CA VAL A 16 -3.82 -0.71 10.47
C VAL A 16 -2.34 -1.02 10.68
N ARG A 17 -1.99 -1.86 11.66
CA ARG A 17 -0.58 -2.22 11.94
C ARG A 17 0.11 -2.86 10.74
N GLY A 18 -0.58 -3.74 10.02
CA GLY A 18 -0.03 -4.33 8.79
C GLY A 18 0.13 -3.30 7.67
N LEU A 19 -0.80 -2.35 7.54
CA LEU A 19 -0.67 -1.25 6.57
C LEU A 19 0.52 -0.34 6.90
N GLU A 20 0.75 -0.03 8.18
CA GLU A 20 1.90 0.75 8.65
C GLU A 20 3.23 0.07 8.29
N GLN A 21 3.31 -1.26 8.40
CA GLN A 21 4.49 -2.01 7.95
C GLN A 21 4.74 -1.87 6.44
N LEU A 22 3.69 -1.85 5.61
CA LEU A 22 3.85 -1.57 4.18
C LEU A 22 4.34 -0.14 3.92
N VAL A 23 3.86 0.84 4.68
CA VAL A 23 4.34 2.23 4.60
C VAL A 23 5.82 2.34 4.96
N GLN A 24 6.27 1.59 5.97
CA GLN A 24 7.69 1.54 6.36
C GLN A 24 8.59 0.96 5.24
N LEU A 25 8.03 0.19 4.31
CA LEU A 25 8.72 -0.35 3.13
C LEU A 25 8.63 0.57 1.90
N ASP A 26 8.24 1.83 2.09
CA ASP A 26 8.01 2.84 1.03
C ASP A 26 6.90 2.49 0.03
N LEU A 27 5.91 1.71 0.48
CA LEU A 27 4.65 1.57 -0.25
C LEU A 27 3.69 2.71 0.14
N VAL A 28 2.91 3.15 -0.85
CA VAL A 28 1.90 4.19 -0.72
C VAL A 28 0.53 3.54 -0.55
N PRO A 29 -0.21 3.83 0.54
CA PRO A 29 -1.57 3.36 0.72
C PRO A 29 -2.49 3.86 -0.39
N VAL A 30 -3.26 2.95 -0.99
CA VAL A 30 -4.30 3.26 -2.01
C VAL A 30 -5.69 2.87 -1.53
N MET A 31 -5.78 2.13 -0.43
CA MET A 31 -7.02 1.81 0.26
C MET A 31 -6.73 1.69 1.75
N LEU A 32 -7.33 2.57 2.55
CA LEU A 32 -7.28 2.46 4.00
C LEU A 32 -8.07 1.23 4.48
N PRO A 33 -7.88 0.78 5.74
CA PRO A 33 -8.63 -0.34 6.28
C PRO A 33 -10.14 -0.14 6.12
N VAL A 34 -10.77 -1.04 5.38
CA VAL A 34 -12.22 -1.12 5.20
C VAL A 34 -12.69 -2.51 5.58
N GLN A 35 -13.90 -2.59 6.15
CA GLN A 35 -14.52 -3.88 6.44
C GLN A 35 -14.95 -4.54 5.13
N VAL A 36 -14.52 -5.77 4.92
CA VAL A 36 -14.95 -6.64 3.82
C VAL A 36 -15.94 -7.67 4.36
N ARG A 37 -16.85 -8.16 3.50
CA ARG A 37 -18.00 -8.97 3.95
C ARG A 37 -17.53 -10.19 4.77
N THR A 38 -18.26 -10.46 5.86
CA THR A 38 -18.09 -11.62 6.76
C THR A 38 -16.90 -11.53 7.72
N ASP A 39 -16.62 -10.37 8.31
CA ASP A 39 -15.79 -10.28 9.54
C ASP A 39 -14.29 -10.04 9.33
N GLY A 40 -13.89 -9.49 8.18
CA GLY A 40 -12.50 -9.13 7.91
C GLY A 40 -12.29 -7.64 7.64
N TRP A 41 -11.07 -7.18 7.89
CA TRP A 41 -10.56 -5.87 7.49
C TRP A 41 -9.53 -6.03 6.39
N MET A 42 -9.57 -5.13 5.40
CA MET A 42 -8.60 -5.13 4.30
C MET A 42 -8.07 -3.72 4.03
N ALA A 43 -6.77 -3.62 3.78
CA ALA A 43 -6.10 -2.40 3.30
C ALA A 43 -5.22 -2.73 2.08
N ARG A 44 -4.85 -1.73 1.28
CA ARG A 44 -3.99 -1.91 0.10
C ARG A 44 -2.96 -0.81 -0.03
N ALA A 45 -1.78 -1.18 -0.53
CA ALA A 45 -0.72 -0.27 -0.89
C ALA A 45 -0.05 -0.67 -2.22
N VAL A 46 0.65 0.28 -2.83
CA VAL A 46 1.44 0.07 -4.06
C VAL A 46 2.86 0.60 -3.84
N PRO A 47 3.88 0.09 -4.56
CA PRO A 47 5.19 0.72 -4.55
C PRO A 47 5.09 2.19 -4.92
N ARG A 48 5.84 3.06 -4.23
CA ARG A 48 5.99 4.45 -4.68
C ARG A 48 6.53 4.45 -6.11
N PRO A 49 5.90 5.16 -7.06
CA PRO A 49 6.48 5.32 -8.38
C PRO A 49 7.85 5.97 -8.23
N SER A 50 8.91 5.32 -8.71
CA SER A 50 10.19 5.98 -8.92
C SER A 50 9.92 7.14 -9.88
N ALA A 51 10.32 8.36 -9.50
CA ALA A 51 10.32 9.47 -10.44
C ALA A 51 11.05 9.01 -11.71
N PRO A 52 10.55 9.34 -12.92
CA PRO A 52 11.31 9.06 -14.13
C PRO A 52 12.68 9.72 -13.94
N ALA A 53 13.75 8.94 -14.08
CA ALA A 53 15.10 9.45 -14.07
C ALA A 53 15.15 10.58 -15.11
N GLU A 54 15.45 11.79 -14.66
CA GLU A 54 15.60 12.95 -15.54
C GLU A 54 16.71 12.60 -16.54
N GLU A 55 16.33 12.28 -17.78
CA GLU A 55 17.30 12.02 -18.84
C GLU A 55 18.18 13.27 -18.98
N PRO A 56 19.51 13.17 -18.85
CA PRO A 56 20.36 14.32 -18.99
C PRO A 56 20.15 14.90 -20.39
N ARG A 57 19.63 16.13 -20.44
CA ARG A 57 19.49 16.91 -21.67
C ARG A 57 20.87 17.01 -22.33
N GLN A 58 21.08 16.24 -23.39
CA GLN A 58 22.22 16.42 -24.27
C GLN A 58 21.94 17.67 -25.12
N THR A 59 22.66 18.76 -24.82
CA THR A 59 22.79 19.96 -25.65
C THR A 59 24.03 19.89 -26.50
#